data_AF-A0A1Y3BHR2-F1
#
_entry.id   AF-A0A1Y3BHR2-F1
#
_cell.length_a   1.000
_cell.length_b   1.000
_cell.length_c   1.000
_cell.angle_alpha   90.00
_cell.angle_beta   90.00
_cell.angle_gamma   90.00
#
_symmetry.space_group_name_H-M   'P 1'
#
loop_
_entity.id
_entity.type
_entity.pdbx_description
1 polymer ?
#
loop_
_entity_poly.entity_id
_entity_poly.type
_entity_poly.pdbx_seq_one_letter_code
_entity_poly.pdbx_strand_id
1 'polypeptide(L)'
;GTTKYKFETVLISVESLAKYIQLTQLTNDIENGSYPYDHLNWIQSRIVIEQFMERIAKVYCIMLGMKEELKKITFSNDSQMINSIIDEHKMMKKKISEIPVEDVDLEVQQLLAKLSYFMHDTNMIHLKQKILKSYSREWISNKFFNPDIETAIARIFQIVNEIHHCRQNLLRLWNQKRIKYEQHLQLLLYESDANKMLEWLSNNKEIFMRSFIIIGTTLADIKELQEKHGEFANASVNVYVNITKLQHVASNMIENGHTSVQHIQQITGQLDRSWKEFASILDQRNLLLSIALAFYNNVEEYTQQLQNFSTF
;
A
#
# COMPACT_ATOMS: atom_id res chain seq x y z
N GLY A 1 35.23 -24.49 -36.76
CA GLY A 1 34.95 -25.46 -37.82
C GLY A 1 33.73 -26.25 -37.42
N THR A 2 32.59 -26.02 -38.06
CA THR A 2 31.35 -26.74 -37.82
C THR A 2 31.30 -27.93 -38.79
N THR A 3 31.50 -29.14 -38.28
CA THR A 3 31.25 -30.36 -39.04
C THR A 3 29.78 -30.40 -39.41
N LYS A 4 29.47 -30.10 -40.68
CA LYS A 4 28.15 -30.30 -41.28
C LYS A 4 27.85 -31.80 -41.23
N TYR A 5 26.94 -32.20 -40.35
CA TYR A 5 26.42 -33.56 -40.36
C TYR A 5 25.85 -33.86 -41.75
N LYS A 6 26.34 -34.93 -42.36
CA LYS A 6 25.83 -35.45 -43.62
C LYS A 6 24.89 -36.60 -43.27
N PHE A 7 23.58 -36.35 -43.36
CA PHE A 7 22.58 -37.37 -43.10
C PHE A 7 22.28 -38.11 -44.40
N GLU A 8 22.35 -39.44 -44.37
CA GLU A 8 21.93 -40.31 -45.47
C GLU A 8 20.67 -41.04 -45.03
N THR A 9 19.60 -40.94 -45.84
CA THR A 9 18.33 -41.61 -45.57
C THR A 9 18.36 -42.99 -46.21
N VAL A 10 18.18 -44.03 -45.41
CA VAL A 10 18.08 -45.42 -45.87
C VAL A 10 16.64 -45.90 -45.67
N LEU A 11 16.03 -46.42 -46.74
CA LEU A 11 14.72 -47.06 -46.68
C LEU A 11 14.88 -48.48 -46.14
N ILE A 12 14.21 -48.79 -45.04
CA ILE A 12 14.20 -50.11 -44.42
C ILE A 12 12.77 -50.64 -44.39
N SER A 13 12.63 -51.96 -44.53
CA SER A 13 11.33 -52.62 -44.38
C SER A 13 10.94 -52.71 -42.91
N VAL A 14 9.64 -52.83 -42.62
CA VAL A 14 9.11 -52.91 -41.26
C VAL A 14 9.68 -54.12 -40.53
N GLU A 15 9.87 -55.25 -41.23
CA GLU A 15 10.44 -56.49 -40.68
C GLU A 15 11.92 -56.33 -40.30
N SER A 16 12.61 -55.32 -40.86
CA SER A 16 14.01 -55.01 -40.54
C SER A 16 14.17 -54.00 -39.41
N LEU A 17 13.09 -53.41 -38.87
CA LEU A 17 13.15 -52.40 -37.81
C LEU A 17 13.86 -52.93 -36.55
N ALA A 18 13.63 -54.19 -36.18
CA ALA A 18 14.25 -54.83 -35.03
C ALA A 18 15.79 -54.92 -35.10
N LYS A 19 16.39 -54.75 -36.30
CA LYS A 19 17.85 -54.72 -36.48
C LYS A 19 18.47 -53.38 -36.08
N TYR A 20 17.65 -52.32 -36.03
CA TYR A 20 18.10 -50.95 -35.79
C TYR A 20 17.52 -50.34 -34.51
N ILE A 21 16.35 -50.82 -34.07
CA ILE A 21 15.61 -50.30 -32.92
C ILE A 21 15.31 -51.45 -31.95
N GLN A 22 15.43 -51.18 -30.65
CA GLN A 22 15.07 -52.15 -29.63
C GLN A 22 13.56 -52.44 -29.69
N LEU A 23 13.18 -53.72 -29.60
CA LEU A 23 11.77 -54.15 -29.61
C LEU A 23 10.93 -53.49 -28.50
N THR A 24 11.57 -53.15 -27.37
CA THR A 24 10.95 -52.42 -26.25
C THR A 24 10.58 -50.97 -26.56
N GLN A 25 11.07 -50.43 -27.68
CA GLN A 25 10.75 -49.08 -28.17
C GLN A 25 9.75 -49.11 -29.33
N LEU A 26 9.41 -50.30 -29.84
CA LEU A 26 8.41 -50.48 -30.88
C LEU A 26 7.04 -50.68 -30.24
N THR A 27 6.05 -49.99 -30.78
CA THR A 27 4.65 -50.06 -30.35
C THR A 27 4.05 -51.44 -30.64
N ASN A 28 2.99 -51.81 -29.92
CA ASN A 28 2.40 -53.16 -29.99
C ASN A 28 1.75 -53.51 -31.35
N ASP A 29 1.54 -52.54 -32.24
CA ASP A 29 1.09 -52.72 -33.63
C ASP A 29 2.22 -53.19 -34.57
N ILE A 30 3.47 -53.08 -34.13
CA ILE A 30 4.65 -53.60 -34.83
C ILE A 30 4.99 -54.99 -34.26
N GLU A 31 5.34 -55.93 -35.14
CA GLU A 31 5.65 -57.31 -34.76
C GLU A 31 6.73 -57.37 -33.66
N ASN A 32 6.44 -58.09 -32.57
CA ASN A 32 7.27 -58.21 -31.37
C ASN A 32 7.57 -56.89 -30.62
N GLY A 33 6.86 -55.80 -30.94
CA GLY A 33 6.89 -54.57 -30.18
C GLY A 33 6.24 -54.75 -28.81
N SER A 34 6.84 -54.12 -27.79
CA SER A 34 6.34 -54.18 -26.41
C SER A 34 6.17 -52.81 -25.76
N TYR A 35 6.27 -51.72 -26.52
CA TYR A 35 6.10 -50.37 -26.01
C TYR A 35 4.60 -50.08 -25.83
N PRO A 36 4.14 -49.78 -24.58
CA PRO A 36 2.75 -49.55 -24.29
C PRO A 36 2.33 -48.14 -24.76
N TYR A 37 1.95 -48.03 -26.04
CA TYR A 37 1.45 -46.80 -26.65
C TYR A 37 0.00 -46.94 -27.09
N ASP A 38 -0.81 -45.98 -26.65
CA ASP A 38 -2.17 -45.80 -27.11
C ASP A 38 -2.31 -44.37 -27.65
N HIS A 39 -2.46 -44.27 -28.97
CA HIS A 39 -2.56 -43.00 -29.67
C HIS A 39 -3.81 -42.21 -29.27
N LEU A 40 -4.94 -42.87 -28.99
CA LEU A 40 -6.18 -42.21 -28.59
C LEU A 40 -6.01 -41.61 -27.20
N ASN A 41 -5.42 -42.36 -26.27
CA ASN A 41 -5.09 -41.87 -24.94
C ASN A 41 -4.12 -40.69 -25.00
N TRP A 42 -3.04 -40.80 -25.78
CA TRP A 42 -2.06 -39.72 -25.92
C TRP A 42 -2.73 -38.43 -26.43
N ILE A 43 -3.57 -38.52 -27.48
CA ILE A 43 -4.32 -37.38 -28.02
C ILE A 43 -5.26 -36.79 -26.96
N GLN A 44 -6.07 -37.62 -26.29
CA GLN A 44 -7.02 -37.17 -25.28
C GLN A 44 -6.34 -36.49 -24.08
N SER A 45 -5.25 -37.10 -23.59
CA SER A 45 -4.42 -36.55 -22.52
C SER A 45 -3.82 -35.20 -22.91
N ARG A 46 -3.33 -35.08 -24.15
CA ARG A 46 -2.75 -33.83 -24.65
C ARG A 46 -3.80 -32.71 -24.76
N ILE A 47 -4.98 -33.02 -25.30
CA ILE A 47 -6.08 -32.05 -25.43
C ILE A 47 -6.46 -31.46 -24.07
N VAL A 48 -6.67 -32.30 -23.05
CA VAL A 48 -7.08 -31.79 -21.73
C VAL A 48 -5.97 -30.98 -21.04
N ILE A 49 -4.71 -31.34 -21.24
CA ILE A 49 -3.55 -30.59 -20.75
C ILE A 49 -3.47 -29.21 -21.42
N GLU A 50 -3.56 -29.16 -22.75
CA GLU A 50 -3.42 -27.92 -23.51
C GLU A 50 -4.57 -26.95 -23.23
N GLN A 51 -5.81 -27.45 -23.15
CA GLN A 51 -6.97 -26.64 -22.76
C GLN A 51 -6.79 -25.99 -21.38
N PHE A 52 -6.30 -26.76 -20.41
CA PHE A 52 -6.00 -26.24 -19.08
C PHE A 52 -4.87 -25.21 -19.13
N MET A 53 -3.76 -25.52 -19.81
CA MET A 53 -2.61 -24.63 -19.91
C MET A 53 -2.94 -23.29 -20.58
N GLU A 54 -3.75 -23.30 -21.64
CA GLU A 54 -4.21 -22.06 -22.30
C GLU A 54 -5.03 -21.19 -21.34
N ARG A 55 -5.96 -21.78 -20.60
CA ARG A 55 -6.78 -21.06 -19.63
C ARG A 55 -5.93 -20.47 -18.51
N ILE A 56 -5.02 -21.25 -17.94
CA ILE A 56 -4.10 -20.82 -16.88
C ILE A 56 -3.16 -19.70 -17.35
N ALA A 57 -2.67 -19.78 -18.59
CA ALA A 57 -1.85 -18.72 -19.16
C ALA A 57 -2.61 -17.39 -19.22
N LYS A 58 -3.91 -17.40 -19.54
CA LYS A 58 -4.77 -16.20 -19.52
C LYS A 58 -4.90 -15.63 -18.11
N VAL A 59 -5.16 -16.47 -17.11
CA VAL A 59 -5.21 -16.06 -15.69
C VAL A 59 -3.89 -15.42 -15.27
N TYR A 60 -2.77 -16.09 -15.54
CA TYR A 60 -1.45 -15.58 -15.19
C TYR A 60 -1.12 -14.26 -15.89
N CYS A 61 -1.48 -14.11 -17.18
CA CYS A 61 -1.30 -12.86 -17.92
C CYS A 61 -2.06 -11.68 -17.28
N ILE A 62 -3.32 -11.90 -16.87
CA ILE A 62 -4.11 -10.90 -16.15
C ILE A 62 -3.41 -10.49 -14.85
N MET A 63 -2.90 -11.46 -14.09
CA MET A 63 -2.18 -11.20 -12.84
C MET A 63 -0.90 -10.39 -13.06
N LEU A 64 -0.16 -10.66 -14.13
CA LEU A 64 1.01 -9.88 -14.52
C LEU A 64 0.63 -8.44 -14.89
N GLY A 65 -0.47 -8.24 -15.61
CA GLY A 65 -1.01 -6.90 -15.88
C GLY A 65 -1.34 -6.13 -14.61
N MET A 66 -2.04 -6.77 -13.66
CA MET A 66 -2.32 -6.18 -12.34
C MET A 66 -1.04 -5.82 -11.57
N LYS A 67 0.00 -6.66 -11.66
CA LYS A 67 1.29 -6.42 -11.02
C LYS A 67 1.95 -5.15 -11.55
N GLU A 68 1.93 -4.92 -12.86
CA GLU A 68 2.50 -3.69 -13.45
C GLU A 68 1.70 -2.45 -13.05
N GLU A 69 0.35 -2.52 -12.99
CA GLU A 69 -0.48 -1.42 -12.49
C GLU A 69 -0.22 -1.09 -11.02
N LEU A 70 0.03 -2.10 -10.18
CA LEU A 70 0.37 -1.90 -8.77
C LEU A 70 1.77 -1.30 -8.54
N LYS A 71 2.68 -1.43 -9.50
CA LYS A 71 4.01 -0.77 -9.42
C LYS A 71 3.93 0.72 -9.69
N LYS A 72 2.96 1.17 -10.50
CA LYS A 72 2.75 2.59 -10.79
C LYS A 72 2.25 3.30 -9.53
N ILE A 73 2.76 4.48 -9.22
CA ILE A 73 2.29 5.31 -8.11
C ILE A 73 2.02 6.71 -8.64
N THR A 74 0.86 7.26 -8.30
CA THR A 74 0.38 8.57 -8.72
C THR A 74 0.00 9.38 -7.49
N PHE A 75 0.64 10.53 -7.29
CA PHE A 75 0.30 11.45 -6.20
C PHE A 75 -0.39 12.68 -6.77
N SER A 76 -1.29 13.28 -5.99
CA SER A 76 -1.89 14.57 -6.28
C SER A 76 -2.04 15.37 -5.00
N ASN A 77 -1.88 16.69 -5.07
CA ASN A 77 -2.13 17.61 -3.97
C ASN A 77 -3.59 18.04 -3.91
N ASP A 78 -4.39 17.70 -4.93
CA ASP A 78 -5.83 17.91 -4.92
C ASP A 78 -6.52 16.80 -4.12
N SER A 79 -7.23 17.21 -3.07
CA SER A 79 -8.00 16.32 -2.19
C SER A 79 -9.06 15.50 -2.94
N GLN A 80 -9.67 16.01 -4.01
CA GLN A 80 -10.66 15.24 -4.77
C GLN A 80 -9.96 14.16 -5.61
N MET A 81 -8.87 14.53 -6.28
CA MET A 81 -8.11 13.62 -7.12
C MET A 81 -7.46 12.49 -6.31
N ILE A 82 -6.88 12.78 -5.14
CA ILE A 82 -6.28 11.74 -4.29
C ILE A 82 -7.33 10.73 -3.77
N ASN A 83 -8.53 11.20 -3.42
CA ASN A 83 -9.62 10.31 -3.01
C ASN A 83 -10.07 9.40 -4.15
N SER A 84 -10.19 9.94 -5.37
CA SER A 84 -10.48 9.13 -6.57
C SER A 84 -9.41 8.05 -6.81
N ILE A 85 -8.13 8.41 -6.70
CA ILE A 85 -7.01 7.45 -6.83
C ILE A 85 -7.09 6.35 -5.76
N ILE A 86 -7.43 6.71 -4.51
CA ILE A 86 -7.61 5.76 -3.41
C ILE A 86 -8.78 4.81 -3.69
N ASP A 87 -9.88 5.30 -4.24
CA ASP A 87 -11.04 4.48 -4.57
C ASP A 87 -10.75 3.51 -5.73
N GLU A 88 -10.04 3.97 -6.77
CA GLU A 88 -9.52 3.07 -7.82
C GLU A 88 -8.61 1.98 -7.23
N HIS A 89 -7.75 2.35 -6.29
CA HIS A 89 -6.88 1.40 -5.59
C HIS A 89 -7.67 0.39 -4.75
N LYS A 90 -8.79 0.80 -4.12
CA LYS A 90 -9.71 -0.14 -3.45
C LYS A 90 -10.35 -1.10 -4.44
N MET A 91 -10.74 -0.62 -5.64
CA MET A 91 -11.27 -1.49 -6.70
C MET A 91 -10.23 -2.51 -7.18
N MET A 92 -8.94 -2.15 -7.23
CA MET A 92 -7.86 -3.11 -7.52
C MET A 92 -7.83 -4.26 -6.50
N LYS A 93 -8.06 -4.00 -5.20
CA LYS A 93 -8.16 -5.06 -4.19
C LYS A 93 -9.27 -6.06 -4.53
N LYS A 94 -10.44 -5.55 -4.92
CA LYS A 94 -11.59 -6.36 -5.29
C LYS A 94 -11.25 -7.26 -6.48
N LYS A 95 -10.63 -6.70 -7.52
CA LYS A 95 -10.17 -7.47 -8.69
C LYS A 95 -9.16 -8.56 -8.34
N ILE A 96 -8.23 -8.32 -7.40
CA ILE A 96 -7.28 -9.35 -6.94
C ILE A 96 -8.00 -10.48 -6.20
N SER A 97 -9.00 -10.16 -5.37
CA SER A 97 -9.78 -11.17 -4.64
C SER A 97 -10.68 -12.01 -5.55
N GLU A 98 -11.09 -11.46 -6.70
CA GLU A 98 -11.88 -12.17 -7.72
C GLU A 98 -11.06 -13.12 -8.59
N ILE A 99 -9.72 -13.15 -8.45
CA ILE A 99 -8.88 -14.11 -9.18
C ILE A 99 -9.22 -15.52 -8.69
N PRO A 100 -9.68 -16.43 -9.57
CA PRO A 100 -10.26 -17.72 -9.20
C PRO A 100 -9.17 -18.77 -8.94
N VAL A 101 -8.28 -18.51 -7.97
CA VAL A 101 -7.15 -19.41 -7.66
C VAL A 101 -7.65 -20.75 -7.11
N GLU A 102 -8.72 -20.72 -6.32
CA GLU A 102 -9.36 -21.92 -5.79
C GLU A 102 -9.97 -22.79 -6.91
N ASP A 103 -10.53 -22.16 -7.95
CA ASP A 103 -11.05 -22.89 -9.11
C ASP A 103 -9.91 -23.49 -9.95
N VAL A 104 -8.76 -22.81 -10.02
CA VAL A 104 -7.54 -23.38 -10.63
C VAL A 104 -7.14 -24.67 -9.93
N ASP A 105 -7.16 -24.70 -8.59
CA ASP A 105 -6.82 -25.91 -7.83
C ASP A 105 -7.83 -27.05 -8.09
N LEU A 106 -9.12 -26.74 -8.15
CA LEU A 106 -10.16 -27.71 -8.47
C LEU A 106 -9.98 -28.28 -9.88
N GLU A 107 -9.65 -27.43 -10.85
CA GLU A 107 -9.43 -27.86 -12.23
C GLU A 107 -8.20 -28.74 -12.40
N VAL A 108 -7.11 -28.48 -11.66
CA VAL A 108 -5.95 -29.38 -11.64
C VAL A 108 -6.35 -30.77 -11.15
N GLN A 109 -7.18 -30.84 -10.09
CA GLN A 109 -7.66 -32.13 -9.58
C GLN A 109 -8.52 -32.86 -10.61
N GLN A 110 -9.40 -32.14 -11.31
CA GLN A 110 -10.23 -32.72 -12.37
C GLN A 110 -9.38 -33.18 -13.57
N LEU A 111 -8.37 -32.41 -13.95
CA LEU A 111 -7.42 -32.77 -15.01
C LEU A 111 -6.68 -34.05 -14.66
N LEU A 112 -6.12 -34.16 -13.46
CA LEU A 112 -5.41 -35.36 -13.02
C LEU A 112 -6.33 -36.58 -12.92
N ALA A 113 -7.59 -36.40 -12.50
CA ALA A 113 -8.59 -37.47 -12.52
C ALA A 113 -8.93 -37.94 -13.95
N LYS A 114 -9.02 -37.02 -14.92
CA LYS A 114 -9.21 -37.38 -16.33
C LYS A 114 -7.99 -38.14 -16.90
N LEU A 115 -6.78 -37.67 -16.61
CA LEU A 115 -5.55 -38.35 -17.02
C LEU A 115 -5.46 -39.76 -16.41
N SER A 116 -5.78 -39.91 -15.12
CA SER A 116 -5.89 -41.21 -14.45
C SER A 116 -6.82 -42.17 -15.18
N TYR A 117 -8.00 -41.68 -15.58
CA TYR A 117 -9.00 -42.46 -16.30
C TYR A 117 -8.49 -42.91 -17.67
N PHE A 118 -7.96 -41.99 -18.48
CA PHE A 118 -7.42 -42.32 -19.81
C PHE A 118 -6.31 -43.37 -19.71
N MET A 119 -5.41 -43.23 -18.73
CA MET A 119 -4.26 -44.10 -18.54
C MET A 119 -4.56 -45.41 -17.80
N HIS A 120 -5.81 -45.60 -17.34
CA HIS A 120 -6.23 -46.74 -16.51
C HIS A 120 -5.35 -46.92 -15.25
N ASP A 121 -4.71 -45.85 -14.76
CA ASP A 121 -3.91 -45.84 -13.54
C ASP A 121 -4.76 -45.39 -12.35
N THR A 122 -5.31 -46.35 -11.62
CA THR A 122 -6.13 -46.11 -10.41
C THR A 122 -5.33 -45.47 -9.28
N ASN A 123 -3.99 -45.51 -9.31
CA ASN A 123 -3.15 -44.87 -8.28
C ASN A 123 -3.17 -43.34 -8.35
N MET A 124 -3.66 -42.74 -9.44
CA MET A 124 -3.83 -41.28 -9.56
C MET A 124 -5.09 -40.76 -8.85
N ILE A 125 -6.09 -41.62 -8.58
CA ILE A 125 -7.30 -41.25 -7.81
C ILE A 125 -6.97 -40.97 -6.34
N HIS A 126 -5.99 -41.69 -5.77
CA HIS A 126 -5.48 -41.48 -4.40
C HIS A 126 -4.67 -40.18 -4.22
N LEU A 127 -4.36 -39.45 -5.31
CA LEU A 127 -3.60 -38.20 -5.24
C LEU A 127 -4.46 -37.02 -4.72
N LYS A 128 -5.79 -37.12 -4.79
CA LYS A 128 -6.75 -36.05 -4.45
C LYS A 128 -6.56 -35.47 -3.03
N GLN A 129 -6.19 -36.30 -2.05
CA GLN A 129 -5.97 -35.85 -0.65
C GLN A 129 -4.57 -35.28 -0.38
N LYS A 130 -3.55 -35.66 -1.16
CA LYS A 130 -2.17 -35.17 -0.98
C LYS A 130 -1.89 -33.91 -1.82
N ILE A 131 -2.54 -33.77 -2.99
CA ILE A 131 -2.45 -32.58 -3.86
C ILE A 131 -2.89 -31.30 -3.15
N LEU A 132 -3.93 -31.39 -2.31
CA LEU A 132 -4.47 -30.25 -1.57
C LEU A 132 -3.46 -29.53 -0.66
N LYS A 133 -2.30 -30.13 -0.36
CA LYS A 133 -1.34 -29.58 0.61
C LYS A 133 -0.12 -28.89 -0.02
N SER A 134 0.39 -29.31 -1.19
CA SER A 134 1.57 -28.69 -1.83
C SER A 134 1.93 -29.31 -3.18
N TYR A 135 1.77 -28.63 -4.32
CA TYR A 135 2.13 -29.18 -5.64
C TYR A 135 3.62 -29.55 -5.77
N SER A 136 3.96 -30.81 -5.46
CA SER A 136 5.33 -31.35 -5.40
C SER A 136 5.62 -32.35 -6.52
N ARG A 137 6.85 -32.31 -7.04
CA ARG A 137 7.36 -33.25 -8.06
C ARG A 137 7.54 -34.67 -7.53
N GLU A 138 7.69 -34.84 -6.22
CA GLU A 138 7.85 -36.15 -5.57
C GLU A 138 6.64 -37.08 -5.78
N TRP A 139 5.49 -36.53 -6.17
CA TRP A 139 4.29 -37.33 -6.47
C TRP A 139 4.32 -37.98 -7.85
N ILE A 140 5.23 -37.54 -8.71
CA ILE A 140 5.36 -38.02 -10.09
C ILE A 140 6.43 -39.13 -10.17
N SER A 141 7.43 -39.13 -9.26
CA SER A 141 8.66 -39.93 -9.39
C SER A 141 8.52 -41.46 -9.25
N ASN A 142 7.30 -41.97 -9.00
CA ASN A 142 7.06 -43.40 -8.74
C ASN A 142 6.01 -44.02 -9.67
N LYS A 143 5.81 -43.46 -10.87
CA LYS A 143 4.71 -43.86 -11.77
C LYS A 143 5.18 -44.00 -13.22
N PHE A 144 4.67 -45.02 -13.90
CA PHE A 144 4.90 -45.29 -15.31
C PHE A 144 4.09 -44.29 -16.17
N PHE A 145 4.52 -43.03 -16.20
CA PHE A 145 3.98 -42.05 -17.13
C PHE A 145 4.72 -42.11 -18.46
N ASN A 146 4.01 -41.73 -19.52
CA ASN A 146 4.70 -41.21 -20.70
C ASN A 146 5.54 -39.98 -20.24
N PRO A 147 6.85 -39.91 -20.56
CA PRO A 147 7.72 -38.80 -20.17
C PRO A 147 7.18 -37.41 -20.51
N ASP A 148 6.45 -37.28 -21.60
CA ASP A 148 5.84 -36.01 -22.04
C ASP A 148 4.73 -35.56 -21.08
N ILE A 149 3.93 -36.51 -20.58
CA ILE A 149 2.83 -36.26 -19.64
C ILE A 149 3.40 -35.91 -18.26
N GLU A 150 4.42 -36.63 -17.80
CA GLU A 150 5.12 -36.29 -16.55
C GLU A 150 5.70 -34.87 -16.60
N THR A 151 6.36 -34.52 -17.71
CA THR A 151 6.91 -33.17 -17.91
C THR A 151 5.82 -32.11 -17.92
N ALA A 152 4.68 -32.39 -18.57
CA ALA A 152 3.53 -31.50 -18.59
C ALA A 152 2.90 -31.31 -17.20
N ILE A 153 2.70 -32.38 -16.43
CA ILE A 153 2.17 -32.31 -15.06
C ILE A 153 3.13 -31.52 -14.16
N ALA A 154 4.43 -31.78 -14.24
CA ALA A 154 5.42 -31.02 -13.48
C ALA A 154 5.38 -29.52 -13.81
N ARG A 155 5.16 -29.17 -15.10
CA ARG A 155 5.00 -27.79 -15.53
C ARG A 155 3.69 -27.17 -15.02
N ILE A 156 2.59 -27.90 -15.04
CA ILE A 156 1.30 -27.49 -14.47
C ILE A 156 1.48 -27.15 -12.98
N PHE A 157 2.10 -28.03 -12.21
CA PHE A 157 2.36 -27.81 -10.79
C PHE A 157 3.21 -26.56 -10.52
N GLN A 158 4.25 -26.35 -11.34
CA GLN A 158 5.05 -25.13 -11.25
C GLN A 158 4.20 -23.87 -11.48
N ILE A 159 3.41 -23.82 -12.55
CA ILE A 159 2.62 -22.62 -12.87
C ILE A 159 1.55 -22.35 -11.82
N VAL A 160 0.91 -23.39 -11.28
CA VAL A 160 -0.09 -23.23 -10.22
C VAL A 160 0.56 -22.65 -8.96
N ASN A 161 1.74 -23.14 -8.56
CA ASN A 161 2.52 -22.53 -7.47
C ASN A 161 2.87 -21.06 -7.78
N GLU A 162 3.28 -20.76 -9.02
CA GLU A 162 3.55 -19.38 -9.45
C GLU A 162 2.30 -18.48 -9.37
N ILE A 163 1.10 -18.98 -9.68
CA ILE A 163 -0.17 -18.27 -9.50
C ILE A 163 -0.44 -17.97 -8.04
N HIS A 164 -0.31 -18.97 -7.16
CA HIS A 164 -0.49 -18.78 -5.71
C HIS A 164 0.45 -17.71 -5.16
N HIS A 165 1.74 -17.80 -5.50
CA HIS A 165 2.73 -16.79 -5.14
C HIS A 165 2.45 -15.43 -5.76
N CYS A 166 1.99 -15.38 -7.01
CA CYS A 166 1.65 -14.14 -7.67
C CYS A 166 0.48 -13.44 -6.94
N ARG A 167 -0.56 -14.16 -6.53
CA ARG A 167 -1.68 -13.61 -5.75
C ARG A 167 -1.20 -13.01 -4.43
N GLN A 168 -0.37 -13.74 -3.68
CA GLN A 168 0.23 -13.23 -2.44
C GLN A 168 1.07 -11.96 -2.68
N ASN A 169 1.85 -11.95 -3.76
CA ASN A 169 2.66 -10.79 -4.12
C ASN A 169 1.81 -9.59 -4.55
N LEU A 170 0.71 -9.80 -5.29
CA LEU A 170 -0.25 -8.74 -5.64
C LEU A 170 -0.86 -8.11 -4.39
N LEU A 171 -1.31 -8.93 -3.42
CA LEU A 171 -1.84 -8.44 -2.14
C LEU A 171 -0.79 -7.65 -1.35
N ARG A 172 0.47 -8.12 -1.34
CA ARG A 172 1.59 -7.41 -0.70
C ARG A 172 1.85 -6.06 -1.36
N LEU A 173 1.99 -6.02 -2.69
CA LEU A 173 2.20 -4.79 -3.45
C LEU A 173 1.03 -3.80 -3.26
N TRP A 174 -0.19 -4.31 -3.29
CA TRP A 174 -1.40 -3.54 -3.02
C TRP A 174 -1.35 -2.88 -1.64
N ASN A 175 -0.98 -3.64 -0.60
CA ASN A 175 -0.89 -3.12 0.76
C ASN A 175 0.22 -2.07 0.90
N GLN A 176 1.37 -2.28 0.27
CA GLN A 176 2.45 -1.30 0.23
C GLN A 176 2.02 0.01 -0.43
N LYS A 177 1.32 -0.06 -1.56
CA LYS A 177 0.77 1.12 -2.26
C LYS A 177 -0.34 1.79 -1.45
N ARG A 178 -1.18 1.03 -0.74
CA ARG A 178 -2.20 1.57 0.19
C ARG A 178 -1.56 2.42 1.27
N ILE A 179 -0.54 1.91 1.96
CA ILE A 179 0.15 2.64 3.04
C ILE A 179 0.72 3.96 2.51
N LYS A 180 1.29 3.98 1.29
CA LYS A 180 1.79 5.21 0.67
C LYS A 180 0.69 6.24 0.41
N TYR A 181 -0.48 5.81 -0.08
CA TYR A 181 -1.60 6.72 -0.29
C TYR A 181 -2.20 7.24 1.02
N GLU A 182 -2.29 6.39 2.04
CA GLU A 182 -2.75 6.81 3.38
C GLU A 182 -1.80 7.83 4.00
N GLN A 183 -0.49 7.60 3.93
CA GLN A 183 0.52 8.56 4.38
C GLN A 183 0.42 9.89 3.62
N HIS A 184 0.32 9.84 2.29
CA HIS A 184 0.18 11.06 1.48
C HIS A 184 -1.08 11.86 1.83
N LEU A 185 -2.23 11.20 1.98
CA LEU A 185 -3.47 11.85 2.39
C LEU A 185 -3.35 12.43 3.81
N GLN A 186 -2.75 11.69 4.74
CA GLN A 186 -2.53 12.14 6.11
C GLN A 186 -1.66 13.40 6.14
N LEU A 187 -0.62 13.46 5.30
CA LEU A 187 0.24 14.63 5.15
C LEU A 187 -0.54 15.84 4.62
N LEU A 188 -1.33 15.69 3.56
CA LEU A 188 -2.13 16.78 3.00
C LEU A 188 -3.12 17.37 4.02
N LEU A 189 -3.77 16.52 4.81
CA LEU A 189 -4.68 16.96 5.87
C LEU A 189 -3.93 17.73 6.97
N TYR A 190 -2.81 17.18 7.42
CA TYR A 190 -1.96 17.82 8.43
C TYR A 190 -1.44 19.18 7.94
N GLU A 191 -0.95 19.28 6.70
CA GLU A 191 -0.50 20.52 6.09
C GLU A 191 -1.62 21.55 6.01
N SER A 192 -2.82 21.14 5.57
CA SER A 192 -3.99 22.02 5.49
C SER A 192 -4.33 22.63 6.85
N ASP A 193 -4.38 21.81 7.90
CA ASP A 193 -4.74 22.28 9.24
C ASP A 193 -3.63 23.10 9.88
N ALA A 194 -2.35 22.74 9.68
CA ALA A 194 -1.22 23.54 10.13
C ALA A 194 -1.17 24.91 9.44
N ASN A 195 -1.40 24.96 8.12
CA ASN A 195 -1.41 26.22 7.36
C ASN A 195 -2.53 27.15 7.81
N LYS A 196 -3.73 26.63 8.09
CA LYS A 196 -4.82 27.43 8.68
C LYS A 196 -4.41 28.06 10.01
N MET A 197 -3.68 27.33 10.85
CA MET A 197 -3.20 27.87 12.13
C MET A 197 -2.08 28.89 11.97
N LEU A 198 -1.16 28.68 11.03
CA LEU A 198 -0.12 29.67 10.70
C LEU A 198 -0.74 30.96 10.15
N GLU A 199 -1.71 30.85 9.24
CA GLU A 199 -2.44 32.00 8.69
C GLU A 199 -3.20 32.75 9.78
N TRP A 200 -3.92 32.02 10.65
CA TRP A 200 -4.60 32.62 11.79
C TRP A 200 -3.63 33.38 12.70
N LEU A 201 -2.48 32.80 13.04
CA LEU A 201 -1.47 33.45 13.88
C LEU A 201 -0.92 34.71 13.21
N SER A 202 -0.61 34.64 11.91
CA SER A 202 -0.12 35.79 11.15
C SER A 202 -1.12 36.95 11.17
N ASN A 203 -2.38 36.66 10.83
CA ASN A 203 -3.43 37.68 10.76
C ASN A 203 -3.72 38.31 12.12
N ASN A 204 -3.83 37.49 13.17
CA ASN A 204 -4.12 38.00 14.52
C ASN A 204 -2.94 38.76 15.12
N LYS A 205 -1.70 38.32 14.85
CA LYS A 205 -0.50 39.08 15.22
C LYS A 205 -0.51 40.46 14.57
N GLU A 206 -0.80 40.56 13.27
CA GLU A 206 -0.85 41.86 12.59
C GLU A 206 -1.91 42.78 13.19
N ILE A 207 -3.12 42.27 13.41
CA ILE A 207 -4.23 43.04 14.01
C ILE A 207 -3.86 43.50 15.42
N PHE A 208 -3.30 42.61 16.24
CA PHE A 208 -2.89 42.92 17.61
C PHE A 208 -1.80 44.00 17.66
N MET A 209 -0.83 43.93 16.75
CA MET A 209 0.27 44.91 16.71
C MET A 209 -0.20 46.34 16.43
N ARG A 210 -1.35 46.54 15.77
CA ARG A 210 -1.91 47.88 15.51
C ARG A 210 -2.35 48.61 16.78
N SER A 211 -2.81 47.88 17.81
CA SER A 211 -3.21 48.47 19.09
C SER A 211 -2.12 48.35 20.17
N PHE A 212 -1.02 47.63 19.87
CA PHE A 212 0.03 47.30 20.83
C PHE A 212 0.65 48.52 21.54
N ILE A 213 0.86 49.62 20.81
CA ILE A 213 1.49 50.84 21.34
C ILE A 213 0.51 51.78 22.08
N ILE A 214 -0.79 51.51 22.04
CA ILE A 214 -1.79 52.38 22.65
C ILE A 214 -1.82 52.12 24.16
N ILE A 215 -1.35 53.11 24.93
CA ILE A 215 -1.38 53.18 26.39
C ILE A 215 -2.28 54.38 26.72
N GLY A 216 -3.45 54.13 27.30
CA GLY A 216 -4.47 55.16 27.58
C GLY A 216 -3.94 56.31 28.43
N THR A 217 -4.67 57.44 28.46
CA THR A 217 -4.22 58.65 29.16
C THR A 217 -4.86 58.84 30.53
N THR A 218 -5.89 58.06 30.85
CA THR A 218 -6.55 58.04 32.16
C THR A 218 -6.56 56.64 32.77
N LEU A 219 -6.81 56.55 34.08
CA LEU A 219 -6.93 55.26 34.77
C LEU A 219 -8.09 54.41 34.20
N ALA A 220 -9.19 55.06 33.81
CA ALA A 220 -10.33 54.38 33.18
C ALA A 220 -9.95 53.75 31.84
N ASP A 221 -9.23 54.49 30.98
CA ASP A 221 -8.78 54.00 29.67
C ASP A 221 -7.88 52.77 29.82
N ILE A 222 -6.97 52.77 30.79
CA ILE A 222 -6.03 51.66 31.01
C ILE A 222 -6.76 50.42 31.49
N LYS A 223 -7.74 50.56 32.39
CA LYS A 223 -8.58 49.44 32.84
C LYS A 223 -9.37 48.84 31.66
N GLU A 224 -9.95 49.67 30.81
CA GLU A 224 -10.67 49.20 29.61
C GLU A 224 -9.72 48.49 28.62
N LEU A 225 -8.53 49.04 28.39
CA LEU A 225 -7.52 48.40 27.53
C LEU A 225 -7.03 47.07 28.10
N GLN A 226 -6.90 46.95 29.43
CA GLN A 226 -6.51 45.72 30.10
C GLN A 226 -7.60 44.65 30.01
N GLU A 227 -8.87 45.03 30.18
CA GLU A 227 -10.02 44.13 30.01
C GLU A 227 -10.07 43.58 28.57
N LYS A 228 -10.02 44.47 27.56
CA LYS A 228 -9.98 44.08 26.14
C LYS A 228 -8.79 43.17 25.81
N HIS A 229 -7.63 43.44 26.41
CA HIS A 229 -6.47 42.57 26.23
C HIS A 229 -6.68 41.19 26.85
N GLY A 230 -7.25 41.12 28.06
CA GLY A 230 -7.59 39.87 28.74
C GLY A 230 -8.59 39.02 27.95
N GLU A 231 -9.64 39.65 27.40
CA GLU A 231 -10.60 38.97 26.51
C GLU A 231 -9.92 38.37 25.28
N PHE A 232 -9.03 39.13 24.62
CA PHE A 232 -8.28 38.67 23.45
C PHE A 232 -7.30 37.53 23.79
N ALA A 233 -6.59 37.63 24.92
CA ALA A 233 -5.68 36.59 25.38
C ALA A 233 -6.44 35.30 25.71
N ASN A 234 -7.59 35.41 26.38
CA ASN A 234 -8.48 34.28 26.67
C ASN A 234 -9.00 33.64 25.38
N ALA A 235 -9.41 34.43 24.39
CA ALA A 235 -9.84 33.92 23.09
C ALA A 235 -8.72 33.13 22.37
N SER A 236 -7.45 33.52 22.58
CA SER A 236 -6.28 32.87 21.98
C SER A 236 -5.93 31.51 22.60
N VAL A 237 -6.44 31.18 23.79
CA VAL A 237 -6.21 29.88 24.45
C VAL A 237 -6.71 28.71 23.60
N ASN A 238 -7.86 28.87 22.92
CA ASN A 238 -8.40 27.83 22.05
C ASN A 238 -7.46 27.50 20.89
N VAL A 239 -6.71 28.48 20.40
CA VAL A 239 -5.72 28.29 19.33
C VAL A 239 -4.54 27.48 19.84
N TYR A 240 -4.06 27.76 21.06
CA TYR A 240 -3.03 26.94 21.68
C TYR A 240 -3.44 25.47 21.81
N VAL A 241 -4.68 25.21 22.23
CA VAL A 241 -5.23 23.85 22.33
C VAL A 241 -5.24 23.17 20.95
N ASN A 242 -5.54 23.90 19.88
CA ASN A 242 -5.52 23.33 18.53
C ASN A 242 -4.09 23.06 18.03
N ILE A 243 -3.15 23.95 18.33
CA ILE A 243 -1.73 23.78 17.98
C ILE A 243 -1.14 22.55 18.69
N THR A 244 -1.42 22.38 19.98
CA THR A 244 -0.96 21.22 20.76
C THR A 244 -1.57 19.91 20.25
N LYS A 245 -2.84 19.92 19.84
CA LYS A 245 -3.45 18.76 19.14
C LYS A 245 -2.72 18.43 17.83
N LEU A 246 -2.39 19.43 17.02
CA LEU A 246 -1.62 19.22 15.77
C LEU A 246 -0.21 18.69 16.04
N GLN A 247 0.45 19.13 17.12
CA GLN A 247 1.74 18.58 17.54
C GLN A 247 1.61 17.09 17.93
N HIS A 248 0.52 16.70 18.60
CA HIS A 248 0.26 15.30 18.92
C HIS A 248 -0.02 14.46 17.66
N VAL A 249 -0.80 15.00 16.71
CA VAL A 249 -1.03 14.35 15.40
C VAL A 249 0.30 14.12 14.68
N ALA A 250 1.15 15.14 14.60
CA ALA A 250 2.48 15.04 13.99
C ALA A 250 3.37 13.98 14.67
N SER A 251 3.37 13.95 16.01
CA SER A 251 4.13 12.96 16.78
C SER A 251 3.64 11.54 16.48
N ASN A 252 2.32 11.32 16.52
CA ASN A 252 1.71 10.04 16.19
C ASN A 252 1.96 9.62 14.72
N MET A 253 1.99 10.56 13.77
CA MET A 253 2.39 10.26 12.38
C MET A 253 3.82 9.70 12.33
N ILE A 254 4.75 10.35 13.02
CA ILE A 254 6.16 9.95 13.03
C ILE A 254 6.34 8.59 13.73
N GLU A 255 5.71 8.39 14.89
CA GLU A 255 5.77 7.14 15.65
C GLU A 255 5.21 5.94 14.86
N ASN A 256 4.17 6.16 14.04
CA ASN A 256 3.63 5.14 13.15
C ASN A 256 4.47 4.91 11.87
N GLY A 257 5.67 5.50 11.77
CA GLY A 257 6.61 5.25 10.68
C GLY A 257 6.27 6.00 9.38
N HIS A 258 5.71 7.22 9.47
CA HIS A 258 5.48 8.05 8.31
C HIS A 258 6.78 8.36 7.54
N THR A 259 6.75 8.35 6.22
CA THR A 259 7.97 8.54 5.38
C THR A 259 8.48 9.99 5.37
N SER A 260 7.59 10.98 5.41
CA SER A 260 7.92 12.42 5.40
C SER A 260 8.27 13.04 6.77
N VAL A 261 9.01 12.33 7.63
CA VAL A 261 9.32 12.77 9.02
C VAL A 261 9.89 14.19 9.07
N GLN A 262 10.89 14.48 8.23
CA GLN A 262 11.58 15.78 8.24
C GLN A 262 10.64 16.94 7.94
N HIS A 263 9.76 16.77 6.95
CA HIS A 263 8.79 17.79 6.55
C HIS A 263 7.74 18.03 7.63
N ILE A 264 7.20 16.96 8.23
CA ILE A 264 6.26 17.04 9.35
C ILE A 264 6.89 17.80 10.53
N GLN A 265 8.14 17.49 10.88
CA GLN A 265 8.87 18.17 11.94
C GLN A 265 9.12 19.65 11.63
N GLN A 266 9.42 19.99 10.36
CA GLN A 266 9.60 21.38 9.94
C GLN A 266 8.34 22.21 10.15
N ILE A 267 7.19 21.72 9.68
CA ILE A 267 5.89 22.39 9.86
C ILE A 267 5.55 22.49 11.36
N THR A 268 5.68 21.40 12.10
CA THR A 268 5.41 21.37 13.55
C THR A 268 6.27 22.40 14.30
N GLY A 269 7.56 22.46 13.97
CA GLY A 269 8.50 23.40 14.59
C GLY A 269 8.23 24.85 14.18
N GLN A 270 7.77 25.10 12.95
CA GLN A 270 7.33 26.43 12.54
C GLN A 270 6.11 26.88 13.35
N LEU A 271 5.11 26.00 13.48
CA LEU A 271 3.89 26.27 14.24
C LEU A 271 4.19 26.61 15.71
N ASP A 272 5.06 25.83 16.35
CA ASP A 272 5.51 26.07 17.73
C ASP A 272 6.23 27.41 17.89
N ARG A 273 7.16 27.74 16.97
CA ARG A 273 7.87 29.02 16.99
C ARG A 273 6.93 30.20 16.80
N SER A 274 6.02 30.14 15.82
CA SER A 274 5.05 31.20 15.57
C SER A 274 4.11 31.41 16.76
N TRP A 275 3.67 30.34 17.42
CA TRP A 275 2.89 30.44 18.65
C TRP A 275 3.68 31.11 19.78
N LYS A 276 4.91 30.65 20.06
CA LYS A 276 5.75 31.20 21.13
C LYS A 276 6.05 32.69 20.92
N GLU A 277 6.29 33.09 19.68
CA GLU A 277 6.48 34.50 19.35
C GLU A 277 5.21 35.32 19.63
N PHE A 278 4.04 34.83 19.18
CA PHE A 278 2.77 35.50 19.42
C PHE A 278 2.43 35.58 20.92
N ALA A 279 2.62 34.49 21.66
CA ALA A 279 2.41 34.44 23.11
C ALA A 279 3.31 35.43 23.85
N SER A 280 4.60 35.52 23.48
CA SER A 280 5.52 36.50 24.07
C SER A 280 5.05 37.94 23.83
N ILE A 281 4.45 38.24 22.68
CA ILE A 281 3.91 39.56 22.36
C ILE A 281 2.67 39.86 23.22
N LEU A 282 1.80 38.87 23.46
CA LEU A 282 0.67 38.99 24.39
C LEU A 282 1.17 39.32 25.81
N ASP A 283 2.14 38.55 26.31
CA ASP A 283 2.69 38.73 27.66
C ASP A 283 3.37 40.09 27.84
N GLN A 284 4.10 40.56 26.83
CA GLN A 284 4.72 41.89 26.85
C GLN A 284 3.69 43.01 26.94
N ARG A 285 2.56 42.91 26.21
CA ARG A 285 1.48 43.90 26.32
C ARG A 285 0.81 43.85 27.69
N ASN A 286 0.56 42.66 28.24
CA ASN A 286 -0.01 42.52 29.57
C ASN A 286 0.86 43.22 30.63
N LEU A 287 2.19 43.01 30.56
CA LEU A 287 3.14 43.67 31.44
C LEU A 287 3.11 45.20 31.27
N LEU A 288 3.11 45.69 30.03
CA LEU A 288 3.04 47.13 29.74
C LEU A 288 1.79 47.79 30.35
N LEU A 289 0.61 47.18 30.16
CA LEU A 289 -0.65 47.67 30.70
C LEU A 289 -0.68 47.60 32.24
N SER A 290 -0.10 46.54 32.82
CA SER A 290 0.00 46.40 34.29
C SER A 290 0.89 47.50 34.91
N ILE A 291 2.04 47.80 34.28
CA ILE A 291 2.92 48.89 34.72
C ILE A 291 2.22 50.25 34.59
N ALA A 292 1.54 50.49 33.47
CA ALA A 292 0.78 51.72 33.26
C ALA A 292 -0.33 51.87 34.32
N LEU A 293 -1.07 50.81 34.61
CA LEU A 293 -2.11 50.83 35.63
C LEU A 293 -1.56 51.18 37.01
N ALA A 294 -0.42 50.57 37.40
CA ALA A 294 0.24 50.87 38.67
C ALA A 294 0.68 52.34 38.76
N PHE A 295 1.25 52.89 37.69
CA PHE A 295 1.64 54.30 37.61
C PHE A 295 0.43 55.23 37.81
N TYR A 296 -0.66 55.00 37.09
CA TYR A 296 -1.84 55.86 37.18
C TYR A 296 -2.58 55.75 38.52
N ASN A 297 -2.61 54.55 39.15
CA ASN A 297 -3.13 54.40 40.51
C ASN A 297 -2.33 55.26 41.50
N ASN A 298 -0.99 55.24 41.41
CA ASN A 298 -0.14 56.05 42.29
C ASN A 298 -0.34 57.56 42.06
N VAL A 299 -0.51 58.00 40.81
CA VAL A 299 -0.79 59.40 40.48
C VAL A 299 -2.13 59.84 41.06
N GLU A 300 -3.17 59.01 40.94
CA GLU A 300 -4.50 59.31 41.49
C GLU A 300 -4.46 59.40 43.02
N GLU A 301 -3.83 58.44 43.69
CA GLU A 301 -3.65 58.44 45.15
C GLU A 301 -2.89 59.69 45.63
N TYR A 302 -1.78 60.03 44.99
CA TYR A 302 -1.01 61.23 45.33
C TYR A 302 -1.81 62.52 45.09
N THR A 303 -2.58 62.59 44.01
CA THR A 303 -3.42 63.75 43.69
C THR A 303 -4.54 63.93 44.73
N GLN A 304 -5.16 62.83 45.18
CA GLN A 304 -6.14 62.85 46.27
C GLN A 304 -5.51 63.32 47.59
N GLN A 305 -4.30 62.86 47.92
CA GLN A 305 -3.58 63.32 49.10
C GLN A 305 -3.33 64.84 49.04
N LEU A 306 -2.86 65.37 47.91
CA LEU A 306 -2.64 66.82 47.73
C LEU A 306 -3.93 67.64 47.87
N GLN A 307 -5.05 67.17 47.35
CA GLN A 307 -6.35 67.84 47.52
C GLN A 307 -6.74 67.94 49.01
N ASN A 308 -6.47 66.90 49.79
CA ASN A 308 -6.72 66.89 51.24
C ASN A 308 -5.79 67.84 52.01
N PHE A 309 -4.58 68.13 51.51
CA PHE A 309 -3.69 69.14 52.10
C PHE A 309 -4.06 70.57 51.73
N SER A 310 -4.64 70.80 50.53
CA SER A 310 -5.06 72.13 50.07
C SER A 310 -6.34 72.66 50.71
N THR A 311 -7.02 71.83 51.52
CA THR A 311 -8.26 72.15 52.23
C THR A 311 -8.04 72.53 53.71
N PHE A 312 -6.78 72.65 54.14
CA PHE A 312 -6.35 73.26 55.40
C PHE A 312 -5.73 74.64 55.15
#